data_AF-A0A6B3MJ90-F1
#
_entry.id   AF-A0A6B3MJ90-F1
#
_cell.length_a   1.000
_cell.length_b   1.000
_cell.length_c   1.000
_cell.angle_alpha   90.00
_cell.angle_beta   90.00
_cell.angle_gamma   90.00
#
_symmetry.space_group_name_H-M   'P 1'
#
loop_
_entity.id
_entity.type
_entity.pdbx_description
1 polymer ?
#
loop_
_entity_poly.entity_id
_entity_poly.type
_entity_poly.pdbx_seq_one_letter_code
_entity_poly.pdbx_strand_id
1 'polypeptide(L)' 'MWVKFTYERNTYVVDLSRISSFVITENGRLKFWLPDGRVLIIIHPQSNSEAYQKILTYVEKTTGQSML' A
#
# COMPACT_ATOMS: atom_id res chain seq x y z
N MET A 1 11.27 1.60 -1.08
CA MET A 1 11.08 0.55 -2.12
C MET A 1 9.99 1.03 -3.06
N TRP A 2 10.17 0.91 -4.38
CA TRP A 2 9.19 1.40 -5.35
C TRP A 2 8.12 0.35 -5.66
N VAL A 3 6.86 0.76 -5.71
CA VAL A 3 5.73 -0.08 -6.13
C VAL A 3 4.92 0.63 -7.22
N LYS A 4 4.46 -0.14 -8.20
CA LYS A 4 3.59 0.33 -9.29
C LYS A 4 2.22 -0.32 -9.16
N PHE A 5 1.15 0.46 -9.30
CA PHE A 5 -0.22 -0.04 -9.27
C PHE A 5 -1.16 0.93 -10.00
N THR A 6 -2.38 0.46 -10.30
CA THR A 6 -3.42 1.27 -10.92
C THR A 6 -4.49 1.59 -9.88
N TYR A 7 -4.81 2.87 -9.72
CA TYR A 7 -5.85 3.38 -8.83
C TYR A 7 -6.59 4.53 -9.53
N GLU A 8 -7.92 4.48 -9.54
CA GLU A 8 -8.79 5.48 -10.20
C GLU A 8 -8.35 5.84 -11.64
N ARG A 9 -8.09 4.81 -12.47
CA ARG A 9 -7.61 4.93 -13.87
C ARG A 9 -6.24 5.57 -14.04
N ASN A 10 -5.56 5.95 -12.96
CA ASN A 10 -4.21 6.46 -12.97
C ASN A 10 -3.21 5.36 -12.61
N THR A 11 -2.03 5.41 -13.24
CA THR A 11 -0.90 4.58 -12.87
C THR A 11 -0.03 5.32 -11.87
N TYR A 12 0.19 4.72 -10.71
CA TYR A 12 1.05 5.26 -9.67
C TYR A 12 2.38 4.53 -9.65
N VAL A 13 3.44 5.27 -9.35
CA VAL A 13 4.76 4.74 -8.98
C VAL A 13 5.13 5.42 -7.67
N VAL A 14 5.08 4.67 -6.57
CA VAL A 14 5.20 5.21 -5.20
C VAL A 14 6.43 4.64 -4.52
N ASP A 15 7.22 5.50 -3.89
CA ASP A 15 8.28 5.09 -2.97
C ASP A 15 7.70 4.87 -1.56
N LEU A 16 7.61 3.60 -1.15
CA LEU A 16 7.10 3.21 0.16
C LEU A 16 7.97 3.69 1.34
N SER A 17 9.22 4.09 1.10
CA SER A 17 10.10 4.62 2.17
C SER A 17 9.61 5.94 2.75
N ARG A 18 8.72 6.64 2.02
CA ARG A 18 8.16 7.94 2.42
C ARG A 18 6.76 7.84 3.00
N ILE A 19 6.22 6.63 3.14
CA ILE A 19 4.88 6.38 3.68
C ILE A 19 5.03 5.99 5.15
N SER A 20 4.40 6.76 6.04
CA SER A 20 4.56 6.61 7.49
C SER A 20 3.51 5.69 8.13
N SER A 21 2.46 5.30 7.42
CA SER A 21 1.36 4.52 7.98
C SER A 21 0.67 3.65 6.92
N PHE A 22 0.33 2.43 7.32
CA PHE A 22 -0.47 1.48 6.54
C PHE A 22 -1.60 0.94 7.43
N VAL A 23 -2.76 0.68 6.84
CA VAL A 23 -3.93 0.13 7.53
C VAL A 23 -4.52 -1.00 6.70
N ILE A 24 -4.84 -2.13 7.33
CA ILE A 24 -5.73 -3.15 6.75
C ILE A 24 -7.11 -2.99 7.37
N THR A 25 -8.14 -2.89 6.55
CA THR A 25 -9.53 -2.91 7.00
C THR A 25 -10.06 -4.33 7.13
N GLU A 26 -11.15 -4.53 7.87
CA GLU A 26 -11.76 -5.85 8.11
C GLU A 26 -12.03 -6.67 6.83
N ASN A 27 -12.30 -6.00 5.70
CA ASN A 27 -12.50 -6.63 4.40
C ASN A 27 -11.19 -6.91 3.62
N GLY A 28 -10.03 -6.85 4.27
CA GLY A 28 -8.72 -7.14 3.69
C GLY A 28 -8.22 -6.08 2.69
N ARG A 29 -8.78 -4.87 2.66
CA ARG A 29 -8.26 -3.78 1.82
C ARG A 29 -7.12 -3.07 2.55
N LEU A 30 -6.04 -2.83 1.82
CA LEU A 30 -4.90 -2.08 2.32
C LEU A 30 -5.07 -0.61 1.97
N LYS A 31 -4.84 0.27 2.95
CA LYS A 31 -4.94 1.72 2.82
C LYS A 31 -3.67 2.42 3.28
N PHE A 32 -3.30 3.48 2.59
CA PHE A 32 -2.25 4.41 3.01
C PHE A 32 -2.45 5.77 2.35
N TRP A 33 -1.85 6.81 2.92
CA TRP A 33 -1.87 8.14 2.34
C TRP A 33 -0.56 8.41 1.61
N LEU A 34 -0.61 9.15 0.51
CA LEU A 34 0.60 9.73 -0.07
C LEU A 34 1.23 10.74 0.90
N PRO A 35 2.53 11.08 0.77
CA PRO A 35 3.27 11.84 1.78
C PRO A 35 2.70 13.23 2.11
N ASP A 36 1.87 13.82 1.24
CA ASP A 36 1.20 15.09 1.49
C ASP A 36 -0.11 14.96 2.30
N GLY A 37 -0.52 13.72 2.60
CA GLY A 37 -1.73 13.39 3.35
C GLY A 37 -3.05 13.59 2.59
N ARG A 38 -3.01 14.05 1.33
CA ARG A 38 -4.22 14.47 0.60
C ARG A 38 -4.89 13.33 -0.17
N VAL A 39 -4.09 12.37 -0.61
CA VAL A 39 -4.58 11.26 -1.44
C VAL A 39 -4.55 9.98 -0.62
N LEU A 40 -5.74 9.45 -0.31
CA LEU A 40 -5.92 8.12 0.24
C LEU A 40 -5.87 7.09 -0.89
N ILE A 41 -4.90 6.18 -0.84
CA ILE A 41 -4.81 5.04 -1.74
C ILE A 41 -5.49 3.83 -1.10
N ILE A 42 -6.33 3.14 -1.87
CA ILE A 42 -6.95 1.87 -1.47
C ILE A 42 -6.50 0.78 -2.44
N ILE A 43 -5.75 -0.19 -1.94
CA ILE A 43 -5.28 -1.35 -2.70
C ILE A 43 -6.18 -2.55 -2.40
N HIS A 44 -6.87 -3.03 -3.43
CA HIS A 44 -7.68 -4.24 -3.35
C HIS A 44 -6.78 -5.48 -3.53
N PRO A 45 -6.90 -6.52 -2.67
CA PRO A 45 -6.01 -7.69 -2.72
C PRO A 45 -6.12 -8.48 -4.03
N GLN A 46 -7.27 -8.41 -4.71
CA GLN A 46 -7.47 -9.13 -5.98
C GLN A 46 -7.06 -8.30 -7.21
N SER A 47 -7.48 -7.03 -7.32
CA SER A 47 -7.23 -6.23 -8.52
C SER A 47 -5.82 -5.65 -8.59
N ASN A 48 -5.13 -5.58 -7.45
CA ASN A 48 -3.77 -5.08 -7.32
C ASN A 48 -2.92 -6.06 -6.49
N SER A 49 -3.07 -7.37 -6.74
CA SER A 49 -2.48 -8.45 -5.94
C SER A 49 -0.97 -8.35 -5.78
N GLU A 50 -0.25 -8.04 -6.85
CA GLU A 50 1.21 -7.87 -6.82
C GLU A 50 1.62 -6.71 -5.92
N ALA A 51 1.00 -5.54 -6.10
CA ALA A 51 1.29 -4.36 -5.30
C ALA A 51 0.90 -4.58 -3.83
N TYR A 52 -0.25 -5.23 -3.60
CA TYR A 52 -0.72 -5.60 -2.27
C TYR A 52 0.32 -6.43 -1.54
N GLN A 53 0.80 -7.53 -2.15
CA GLN A 53 1.82 -8.39 -1.54
C GLN A 53 3.15 -7.68 -1.33
N LYS A 54 3.60 -6.87 -2.30
CA LYS A 54 4.82 -6.06 -2.15
C LYS A 54 4.73 -5.12 -0.95
N ILE A 55 3.58 -4.49 -0.72
CA ILE A 55 3.39 -3.59 0.42
C ILE A 55 3.38 -4.39 1.73
N LEU A 56 2.68 -5.52 1.82
CA LEU A 56 2.71 -6.38 3.01
C LEU A 56 4.13 -6.80 3.37
N THR A 57 4.86 -7.34 2.40
CA THR A 57 6.26 -7.76 2.58
C THR A 57 7.15 -6.59 2.99
N TYR A 58 6.92 -5.40 2.43
CA TYR A 58 7.67 -4.20 2.80
C TYR A 58 7.43 -3.79 4.25
N VAL A 59 6.17 -3.75 4.69
CA VAL A 59 5.81 -3.40 6.07
C VAL A 59 6.45 -4.39 7.03
N GLU A 60 6.24 -5.68 6.83
CA GLU A 60 6.79 -6.72 7.70
C GLU A 60 8.32 -6.67 7.77
N LYS A 61 9.01 -6.52 6.63
CA LYS A 61 10.49 -6.41 6.61
C LYS A 61 11.02 -5.14 7.30
N THR A 62 10.25 -4.06 7.28
CA THR A 62 10.70 -2.75 7.79
C THR A 62 10.37 -2.56 9.27
N THR A 63 9.21 -3.07 9.70
CA THR A 63 8.68 -2.84 11.07
C THR A 63 8.72 -4.09 11.94
N GLY A 64 8.88 -5.28 11.37
CA GLY A 64 8.75 -6.56 12.06
C GLY A 64 7.30 -6.92 12.43
N GLN A 65 6.30 -6.18 11.94
CA GLN A 65 4.88 -6.39 12.24
C GLN A 65 4.15 -7.00 11.05
N SER A 66 3.45 -8.11 11.26
CA SER A 66 2.44 -8.59 10.31
C SER A 66 1.21 -7.70 10.37
N MET A 67 0.64 -7.39 9.20
CA MET A 67 -0.68 -6.75 9.12
C MET A 67 -1.83 -7.76 8.91
N LEU A 68 -1.49 -9.03 8.63
CA LEU A 68 -2.41 -10.16 8.52
C LEU A 68 -2.45 -10.96 9.81
#